data_AF-A0A5N7MJW6-F1
#
_entry.id   AF-A0A5N7MJW6-F1
#
_cell.length_a   1.000
_cell.length_b   1.000
_cell.length_c   1.000
_cell.angle_alpha   90.00
_cell.angle_beta   90.00
_cell.angle_gamma   90.00
#
_symmetry.space_group_name_H-M   'P 1'
#
loop_
_entity.id
_entity.type
_entity.pdbx_description
1 polymer ?
#
loop_
_entity_poly.entity_id
_entity_poly.type
_entity_poly.pdbx_seq_one_letter_code
_entity_poly.pdbx_strand_id
1 'polypeptide(L)' 'MTYGLIQLAPRAYDLFLHGEVVGSVVRNSSYQPYTWTAELLEDVPPARRPAPFTTAESGRIIPVDAIA' A
#
# COMPACT_ATOMS: atom_id res chain seq x y z
N MET A 1 9.25 -0.84 -10.19
CA MET A 1 7.90 -1.43 -9.96
C MET A 1 7.00 -0.26 -9.65
N THR A 2 5.92 -0.08 -10.41
CA THR A 2 5.00 1.05 -10.21
C THR A 2 3.68 0.47 -9.74
N TYR A 3 3.22 0.90 -8.57
CA TYR A 3 1.91 0.52 -8.09
C TYR A 3 0.85 1.41 -8.72
N GLY A 4 -0.27 0.79 -9.07
CA GLY A 4 -1.50 1.53 -9.33
C GLY A 4 -2.26 1.75 -8.03
N LEU A 5 -2.92 2.90 -7.91
CA LEU A 5 -3.90 3.16 -6.87
C LEU A 5 -5.28 3.31 -7.51
N ILE A 6 -6.24 2.51 -7.06
CA ILE A 6 -7.64 2.65 -7.45
C ILE A 6 -8.38 3.26 -6.26
N GLN A 7 -8.90 4.48 -6.42
CA GLN A 7 -9.61 5.14 -5.33
C GLN A 7 -10.99 4.51 -5.12
N LEU A 8 -11.21 3.93 -3.94
CA LEU A 8 -12.51 3.38 -3.54
C LEU A 8 -13.35 4.40 -2.77
N ALA A 9 -12.70 5.23 -1.95
CA ALA A 9 -13.32 6.29 -1.18
C ALA A 9 -12.33 7.44 -0.96
N PRO A 10 -12.74 8.60 -0.44
CA PRO A 10 -11.79 9.60 0.02
C PRO A 10 -10.81 8.96 1.00
N ARG A 11 -9.50 8.99 0.67
CA ARG A 11 -8.39 8.46 1.48
C ARG A 11 -8.25 6.93 1.52
N ALA A 12 -9.09 6.16 0.83
CA ALA A 12 -8.98 4.70 0.76
C ALA A 12 -8.80 4.24 -0.68
N TYR A 13 -7.78 3.44 -0.91
CA TYR A 13 -7.34 3.01 -2.23
C TYR A 13 -7.02 1.52 -2.23
N ASP A 14 -7.37 0.83 -3.31
CA ASP A 14 -6.81 -0.47 -3.61
C ASP A 14 -5.43 -0.31 -4.25
N LEU A 15 -4.50 -1.16 -3.81
CA LEU A 15 -3.14 -1.26 -4.33
C LEU A 15 -3.12 -2.31 -5.43
N PHE A 16 -2.73 -1.88 -6.62
CA PHE A 16 -2.71 -2.71 -7.81
C PHE A 16 -1.28 -2.93 -8.29
N LEU A 17 -0.92 -4.17 -8.59
CA LEU A 17 0.37 -4.53 -9.16
C LEU A 17 0.18 -5.61 -10.22
N HIS A 18 0.74 -5.40 -11.41
CA HIS A 18 0.72 -6.38 -12.51
C HIS A 18 -0.67 -6.90 -12.94
N GLY A 19 -1.75 -6.15 -12.74
CA GLY A 19 -3.09 -6.64 -13.09
C GLY A 19 -3.89 -7.20 -11.91
N GLU A 20 -3.31 -7.23 -10.72
CA GLU A 20 -3.90 -7.85 -9.53
C GLU A 20 -3.99 -6.86 -8.36
N VAL A 21 -5.06 -6.95 -7.58
CA VAL A 21 -5.16 -6.23 -6.30
C VAL A 21 -4.33 -6.97 -5.27
N VAL A 22 -3.27 -6.33 -4.79
CA VAL A 22 -2.31 -6.93 -3.86
C VAL A 22 -2.51 -6.45 -2.42
N GLY A 23 -3.28 -5.38 -2.22
CA GLY A 23 -3.49 -4.78 -0.91
C GLY A 23 -4.38 -3.56 -0.96
N SER A 24 -4.43 -2.86 0.16
CA SER A 24 -5.10 -1.57 0.31
C SER A 24 -4.17 -0.55 0.93
N VAL A 25 -4.42 0.73 0.65
CA VAL A 25 -3.70 1.85 1.24
C VAL A 25 -4.71 2.86 1.74
N VAL A 26 -4.56 3.26 3.01
CA VAL A 26 -5.34 4.30 3.64
C VAL A 26 -4.44 5.48 3.99
N ARG A 27 -4.86 6.67 3.59
CA ARG A 27 -4.23 7.92 4.01
C ARG A 27 -4.76 8.32 5.38
N ASN A 28 -3.91 8.37 6.40
CA ASN A 28 -4.29 8.68 7.79
C ASN A 28 -4.30 10.16 8.14
N SER A 29 -3.53 11.00 7.43
CA SER A 29 -3.47 12.45 7.70
C SER A 29 -4.03 13.28 6.54
N SER A 30 -4.82 14.30 6.88
CA SER A 30 -5.26 15.36 5.95
C SER A 30 -4.20 16.45 5.74
N TYR A 31 -3.16 16.49 6.59
CA TYR A 31 -2.11 17.51 6.58
C TYR A 31 -0.77 16.92 6.21
N GLN A 32 0.07 17.72 5.54
CA GLN A 32 1.41 17.29 5.11
C GLN A 32 2.40 17.27 6.28
N PRO A 33 3.32 16.27 6.34
CA PRO A 33 3.43 15.15 5.39
C PRO A 33 2.32 14.12 5.59
N TYR A 34 1.78 13.60 4.49
CA TYR A 34 0.71 12.61 4.54
C TYR A 34 1.26 11.28 5.09
N THR A 35 0.67 10.78 6.16
CA THR A 35 0.90 9.42 6.65
C THR A 35 -0.01 8.46 5.89
N TRP A 36 0.57 7.41 5.31
CA TRP A 36 -0.17 6.34 4.64
C TRP A 36 0.06 5.04 5.40
N THR A 37 -0.99 4.27 5.64
CA THR A 37 -0.91 2.88 6.10
C THR A 37 -1.30 2.01 4.93
N ALA A 38 -0.53 0.96 4.69
CA ALA A 38 -0.86 -0.01 3.68
C ALA A 38 -0.88 -1.41 4.27
N GLU A 39 -1.79 -2.22 3.75
CA GLU A 39 -2.07 -3.57 4.22
C GLU A 39 -2.21 -4.49 3.01
N LEU A 40 -1.46 -5.59 2.97
CA LEU A 40 -1.58 -6.59 1.91
C LEU A 40 -2.78 -7.50 2.18
N LEU A 41 -3.47 -7.95 1.13
CA LEU A 41 -4.69 -8.74 1.24
C LEU A 41 -4.46 -10.14 1.85
N GLU A 42 -3.26 -10.70 1.77
CA GLU A 42 -2.95 -12.03 2.30
C GLU A 42 -1.46 -12.26 2.56
N ASP A 43 -1.14 -13.39 3.21
CA ASP A 43 0.19 -13.92 3.55
C ASP A 43 0.97 -14.33 2.28
N VAL A 44 1.08 -13.39 1.34
CA VAL A 44 1.99 -13.47 0.21
C VAL A 44 3.34 -13.84 0.81
N PRO A 45 3.97 -14.96 0.42
CA PRO A 45 5.22 -15.37 1.03
C PRO A 45 6.22 -14.22 0.88
N PRO A 46 7.08 -13.96 1.87
CA PRO A 46 7.97 -12.79 1.87
C PRO A 46 8.80 -12.65 0.59
N ALA A 47 9.12 -13.77 -0.08
CA ALA A 47 9.81 -13.81 -1.37
C ALA A 47 9.00 -13.24 -2.56
N ARG A 48 7.67 -13.18 -2.45
CA ARG A 48 6.74 -12.64 -3.46
C ARG A 48 6.16 -11.28 -3.05
N ARG A 49 6.47 -10.78 -1.85
CA ARG A 49 5.99 -9.48 -1.41
C ARG A 49 6.71 -8.39 -2.19
N PRO A 50 5.98 -7.52 -2.88
CA PRO A 50 6.62 -6.46 -3.65
C PRO A 50 7.09 -5.36 -2.67
N ALA A 51 8.24 -4.74 -2.95
CA ALA A 51 8.74 -3.64 -2.12
C ALA A 51 7.75 -2.46 -2.16
N PRO A 52 7.44 -1.77 -1.04
CA PRO A 52 8.11 -1.78 0.26
C PRO A 52 7.60 -2.84 1.27
N PHE A 53 6.70 -3.74 0.87
CA PHE A 53 6.02 -4.68 1.76
C PHE A 53 6.84 -5.92 2.13
N THR A 54 8.17 -5.80 2.23
CA THR A 54 9.09 -6.93 2.41
C THR A 54 9.07 -7.54 3.82
N THR A 55 8.32 -6.99 4.77
CA THR A 55 8.23 -7.47 6.16
C THR A 55 6.77 -7.68 6.57
N ALA A 56 6.48 -8.71 7.38
CA ALA A 56 5.12 -9.11 7.81
C ALA A 56 4.54 -8.24 8.92
N GLU A 57 4.88 -6.96 8.93
CA GLU A 57 4.34 -6.02 9.90
C GLU A 57 2.97 -5.58 9.38
N SER A 58 1.90 -6.17 9.91
CA SER A 58 0.53 -5.71 9.65
C SER A 58 0.42 -4.24 10.03
N GLY A 59 0.08 -3.37 9.08
CA GLY A 59 -0.07 -1.92 9.31
C GLY A 59 1.23 -1.12 9.22
N ARG A 60 2.10 -1.38 8.22
CA ARG A 60 3.28 -0.54 7.97
C ARG A 60 2.86 0.86 7.52
N ILE A 61 3.38 1.88 8.21
CA ILE A 61 3.37 3.25 7.70
C ILE A 61 4.38 3.34 6.57
N ILE A 62 3.92 3.66 5.35
CA ILE A 62 4.80 3.81 4.19
C ILE A 62 4.87 5.27 3.76
N PRO A 63 6.08 5.77 3.42
CA PRO A 63 6.21 7.12 2.88
C PRO A 63 5.57 7.19 1.50
N VAL A 64 4.98 8.35 1.17
CA VAL A 64 4.24 8.58 -0.09
C VAL A 64 5.07 8.26 -1.34
N ASP A 65 6.38 8.48 -1.29
CA ASP A 65 7.32 8.23 -2.38
C ASP A 65 7.53 6.72 -2.67
N ALA A 66 7.22 5.84 -1.71
CA ALA A 66 7.39 4.40 -1.89
C ALA A 66 6.27 3.75 -2.73
N ILE A 67 5.20 4.49 -3.03
CA ILE A 67 4.05 4.03 -3.84
C ILE A 67 3.99 4.78 -5.18
N ALA A 68 4.72 5.89 -5.30
CA ALA A 68 4.70 6.80 -6.44
C ALA A 68 5.70 6.41 -7.54
#